data_AF-A0A8S3BKA6-F1
#
_entry.id   AF-A0A8S3BKA6-F1
#
_cell.length_a   1.000
_cell.length_b   1.000
_cell.length_c   1.000
_cell.angle_alpha   90.00
_cell.angle_beta   90.00
_cell.angle_gamma   90.00
#
_symmetry.space_group_name_H-M   'P 1'
#
loop_
_entity.id
_entity.type
_entity.pdbx_description
1 polymer ?
#
loop_
_entity_poly.entity_id
_entity_poly.type
_entity_poly.pdbx_seq_one_letter_code
_entity_poly.pdbx_strand_id
1 'polypeptide(L)' 'QCSPNPCSNSGECSVVGSGFRCNCPPGYSGTLCETNIRPRNG' A
#
# COMPACT_ATOMS: atom_id res chain seq x y z
N GLN A 1 -7.54 9.50 -8.69
CA GLN A 1 -6.24 9.35 -8.01
C GLN A 1 -5.79 7.90 -7.92
N CYS A 2 -6.71 6.94 -7.77
CA CYS A 2 -6.39 5.50 -7.80
C CYS A 2 -6.32 4.86 -9.20
N SER A 3 -6.33 5.64 -10.28
CA SER A 3 -6.26 5.11 -11.65
C SER A 3 -5.17 5.83 -12.43
N PRO A 4 -4.08 5.13 -12.80
CA PRO A 4 -3.76 3.73 -12.44
C PRO A 4 -3.56 3.55 -10.92
N ASN A 5 -3.70 2.31 -10.41
CA ASN A 5 -3.53 2.04 -8.98
C ASN A 5 -2.08 2.37 -8.56
N PRO A 6 -1.87 3.38 -7.69
CA PRO A 6 -0.52 3.75 -7.26
C PRO A 6 0.06 2.80 -6.20
N CYS A 7 -0.77 1.94 -5.60
CA CYS A 7 -0.37 1.05 -4.52
C CYS A 7 0.37 -0.18 -5.05
N SER A 8 1.50 -0.50 -4.42
CA SER A 8 2.33 -1.68 -4.71
C SER A 8 1.89 -2.91 -3.92
N ASN A 9 2.46 -4.06 -4.25
CA ASN A 9 2.30 -5.32 -3.49
C ASN A 9 0.84 -5.73 -3.23
N SER A 10 -0.05 -5.49 -4.21
CA SER A 10 -1.50 -5.73 -4.07
C SER A 10 -2.19 -4.87 -3.01
N GLY A 11 -1.64 -3.69 -2.70
CA GLY A 11 -2.29 -2.70 -1.87
C GLY A 11 -3.57 -2.16 -2.50
N GLU A 12 -4.59 -1.95 -1.67
CA GLU A 12 -5.89 -1.43 -2.10
C GLU A 12 -5.89 0.10 -2.03
N CYS A 13 -6.15 0.76 -3.15
CA CYS A 13 -6.23 2.22 -3.18
C CYS A 13 -7.64 2.71 -2.84
N SER A 14 -7.73 3.58 -1.84
CA SER A 14 -8.96 4.28 -1.48
C SER A 14 -8.78 5.78 -1.65
N VAL A 15 -9.75 6.45 -2.28
CA VAL A 15 -9.80 7.92 -2.34
C VAL A 15 -10.26 8.44 -0.97
N VAL A 16 -9.50 9.37 -0.39
CA VAL A 16 -9.79 9.96 0.92
C VAL A 16 -9.71 11.48 0.83
N GLY A 17 -10.87 12.14 0.90
CA GLY A 17 -10.98 13.59 0.74
C GLY A 17 -10.49 14.05 -0.63
N SER A 18 -9.50 14.94 -0.65
CA SER A 18 -8.82 15.41 -1.87
C SER A 18 -7.60 14.56 -2.24
N GLY A 19 -7.36 13.44 -1.54
CA GLY A 19 -6.18 12.59 -1.69
C GLY A 19 -6.53 11.11 -1.96
N PHE A 20 -5.50 10.25 -1.85
CA PHE A 20 -5.65 8.80 -1.82
C PHE A 20 -4.84 8.22 -0.67
N ARG A 21 -5.18 7.00 -0.27
CA ARG A 21 -4.43 6.21 0.70
C ARG A 21 -4.38 4.77 0.22
N CYS A 22 -3.23 4.14 0.37
CA CYS A 22 -3.08 2.70 0.16
C CYS A 22 -3.33 1.95 1.45
N ASN A 23 -4.21 0.95 1.41
CA ASN A 23 -4.37 -0.02 2.48
C ASN A 23 -3.43 -1.20 2.19
N CYS A 24 -2.39 -1.34 3.02
CA CYS A 24 -1.34 -2.31 2.78
C CYS A 24 -1.69 -3.70 3.34
N PRO A 25 -1.38 -4.78 2.59
CA PRO A 25 -1.58 -6.12 3.09
C PRO A 25 -0.60 -6.45 4.24
N PRO A 26 -0.91 -7.44 5.08
CA PRO A 26 -0.05 -7.83 6.20
C PRO A 26 1.37 -8.16 5.76
N GLY A 27 2.34 -7.43 6.31
CA GLY A 27 3.75 -7.57 5.94
C GLY A 27 4.28 -6.52 4.99
N TYR A 28 3.46 -5.53 4.61
CA TYR A 28 3.89 -4.38 3.84
C TYR A 28 3.54 -3.06 4.55
N SER A 29 4.35 -2.04 4.32
CA SER A 29 4.16 -0.69 4.84
C SER A 29 4.69 0.35 3.84
N GLY A 30 4.58 1.63 4.20
CA GLY A 30 4.90 2.76 3.34
C GLY A 30 3.64 3.37 2.71
N THR A 31 3.78 4.56 2.12
CA THR A 31 2.66 5.31 1.54
C THR A 31 2.03 4.57 0.37
N LEU A 32 2.83 3.80 -0.36
CA LEU A 32 2.44 3.00 -1.52
C LEU A 32 2.56 1.49 -1.25
N CYS A 33 2.69 1.07 0.01
CA CYS A 33 2.94 -0.34 0.37
C CYS A 33 4.20 -0.92 -0.28
N GLU A 34 5.21 -0.09 -0.51
CA GLU A 34 6.47 -0.42 -1.19
C GLU A 34 7.46 -1.15 -0.27
N THR A 35 7.32 -1.01 1.04
CA THR A 35 8.25 -1.58 2.02
C THR A 35 7.76 -2.93 2.51
N ASN A 36 8.56 -3.98 2.34
CA ASN A 36 8.28 -5.28 2.95
C ASN A 36 8.82 -5.30 4.39
N ILE A 37 7.93 -5.48 5.35
CA ILE A 37 8.24 -5.51 6.78
C ILE A 37 8.12 -6.92 7.37
N ARG A 38 7.90 -7.96 6.55
CA ARG A 38 7.99 -9.32 7.07
C ARG A 38 9.45 -9.61 7.37
N PRO A 39 9.83 -9.79 8.66
CA PRO A 39 11.17 -10.26 8.96
C PRO A 39 11.31 -11.64 8.33
N ARG A 40 12.36 -11.85 7.54
CA ARG A 40 12.79 -13.19 7.13
C ARG A 40 13.40 -13.93 8.32
N ASN A 41 12.65 -14.08 9.41
CA ASN A 41 12.99 -15.00 10.48
C ASN A 41 12.12 -16.25 10.29
N GLY A 42 12.65 -17.16 9.46
CA GLY A 42 12.45 -18.58 9.63
C GLY A 42 13.53 -19.12 10.56
#